data_AF-A0A959T8S6-F1
#
_entry.id   AF-A0A959T8S6-F1
#
_cell.length_a   1.000
_cell.length_b   1.000
_cell.length_c   1.000
_cell.angle_alpha   90.00
_cell.angle_beta   90.00
_cell.angle_gamma   90.00
#
_symmetry.space_group_name_H-M   'P 1'
#
loop_
_entity.id
_entity.type
_entity.pdbx_description
1 polymer ?
#
loop_
_entity_poly.entity_id
_entity_poly.type
_entity_poly.pdbx_seq_one_letter_code
_entity_poly.pdbx_strand_id
1 'polypeptide(L)'
;PGSLTLYQDSVALDPSAYELLPYQALLIWKGSPPTDTLRATYRVMPLLLGGTFRHKDPDQLISATGDREDPFRYVPPRQASDLFATQGLNKSGSISRGVLFGNNQDLSVNSTLNLELSGRLTDRIQVLASVTDNNIPIQAGGNTLELQDFDQVFIKLFDKDWELIAGDFVLQRPNSHFLTYLKKTKGLSFNTTLEPWEGATDRAGASVAISKGKFARNLIQGVEGVQGPYRLQGNEGESFIIVLSGTERVFIDGVQLTRGQDHDYVIDYNTAEVTFTANKLITKDRRIVVEFQYSDKNYVRSLVRVDNELEVGNSTLRLNVYSEQDHRNQTLQQS
;
A
#
# COMPACT_ATOMS: atom_id res chain seq x y z
N PRO A 1 64.83 8.44 -46.94
CA PRO A 1 66.07 7.70 -46.57
C PRO A 1 67.23 8.17 -47.45
N GLY A 2 68.42 8.38 -46.89
CA GLY A 2 69.61 8.80 -47.66
C GLY A 2 69.68 10.30 -48.04
N SER A 3 68.85 11.16 -47.45
CA SER A 3 68.87 12.61 -47.70
C SER A 3 69.63 13.42 -46.65
N LEU A 4 70.13 12.79 -45.58
CA LEU A 4 70.82 13.48 -44.49
C LEU A 4 72.27 13.78 -44.87
N THR A 5 72.63 15.06 -44.85
CA THR A 5 74.01 15.54 -44.90
C THR A 5 74.29 16.38 -43.66
N LEU A 6 75.42 16.11 -43.00
CA LEU A 6 75.89 16.87 -41.84
C LEU A 6 77.05 17.77 -42.23
N TYR A 7 77.05 18.99 -41.72
CA TYR A 7 78.13 19.97 -41.91
C TYR A 7 78.68 20.44 -40.58
N GLN A 8 80.00 20.56 -40.51
CA GLN A 8 80.73 21.23 -39.45
C GLN A 8 81.49 22.40 -40.09
N ASP A 9 81.27 23.62 -39.61
CA ASP A 9 81.92 24.84 -40.14
C ASP A 9 81.86 24.98 -41.67
N SER A 10 80.72 24.59 -42.26
CA SER A 10 80.45 24.58 -43.71
C SER A 10 81.16 23.48 -44.53
N VAL A 11 81.88 22.57 -43.89
CA VAL A 11 82.47 21.36 -44.52
C VAL A 11 81.55 20.17 -44.28
N ALA A 12 81.23 19.42 -45.34
CA ALA A 12 80.43 18.20 -45.23
C ALA A 12 81.23 17.10 -44.54
N LEU A 13 80.63 16.47 -43.52
CA LEU A 13 81.21 15.32 -42.84
C LEU A 13 81.14 14.07 -43.72
N ASP A 14 82.15 13.21 -43.59
CA ASP A 14 82.18 11.92 -44.28
C ASP A 14 80.97 11.06 -43.87
N PRO A 15 80.14 10.57 -44.81
CA PRO A 15 79.00 9.71 -44.51
C PRO A 15 79.36 8.42 -43.78
N SER A 16 80.62 7.98 -43.81
CA SER A 16 81.10 6.81 -43.06
C SER A 16 81.32 7.08 -41.57
N ALA A 17 81.39 8.35 -41.15
CA ALA A 17 81.60 8.74 -39.76
C ALA A 17 80.36 8.55 -38.87
N TYR A 18 79.17 8.42 -39.47
CA TYR A 18 77.90 8.32 -38.76
C TYR A 18 76.95 7.31 -39.42
N GLU A 19 75.94 6.89 -38.66
CA GLU A 19 74.86 6.03 -39.11
C GLU A 19 73.53 6.63 -38.67
N LEU A 20 72.62 6.82 -39.61
CA LEU A 20 71.27 7.28 -39.32
C LEU A 20 70.34 6.07 -39.30
N LEU A 21 69.60 5.90 -38.20
CA LEU A 21 68.45 5.01 -38.11
C LEU A 21 67.17 5.84 -38.32
N PRO A 22 66.70 6.02 -39.57
CA PRO A 22 65.68 7.00 -39.89
C PRO A 22 64.31 6.71 -39.26
N TYR A 23 64.01 5.44 -38.97
CA TYR A 23 62.75 5.03 -38.35
C TYR A 23 62.72 5.21 -36.83
N GLN A 24 63.89 5.39 -36.20
CA GLN A 24 64.00 5.60 -34.75
C GLN A 24 64.39 7.05 -34.42
N ALA A 25 64.55 7.92 -35.43
CA ALA A 25 65.08 9.27 -35.30
C ALA A 25 66.43 9.33 -34.54
N LEU A 26 67.27 8.30 -34.71
CA LEU A 26 68.53 8.15 -33.98
C LEU A 26 69.72 8.31 -34.94
N LEU A 27 70.67 9.19 -34.57
CA LEU A 27 71.96 9.36 -35.24
C LEU A 27 73.05 8.75 -34.34
N ILE A 28 73.81 7.80 -34.88
CA ILE A 28 74.86 7.07 -34.19
C ILE A 28 76.21 7.48 -34.78
N TRP A 29 77.14 7.91 -33.94
CA TRP A 29 78.52 8.19 -34.36
C TRP A 29 79.34 6.91 -34.33
N LYS A 30 80.12 6.65 -35.39
CA LYS A 30 81.05 5.50 -35.45
C LYS A 30 82.41 5.80 -34.82
N GLY A 31 82.60 7.03 -34.34
CA GLY A 31 83.79 7.51 -33.62
C GLY A 31 83.43 8.64 -32.65
N SER A 32 84.42 9.44 -32.26
CA SER A 32 84.19 10.59 -31.38
C SER A 32 83.28 11.62 -32.06
N PRO A 33 82.18 12.04 -31.42
CA PRO A 33 81.30 13.06 -31.98
C PRO A 33 82.02 14.42 -32.03
N PRO A 34 81.65 15.29 -32.99
CA PRO A 34 82.09 16.69 -33.01
C PRO A 34 81.69 17.40 -31.71
N THR A 35 82.58 18.25 -31.18
CA THR A 35 82.39 18.93 -29.87
C THR A 35 81.63 20.24 -29.94
N ASP A 36 81.41 20.78 -31.13
CA ASP A 36 80.75 22.07 -31.34
C ASP A 36 79.40 21.89 -32.06
N THR A 37 79.14 22.68 -33.09
CA THR A 37 77.82 22.84 -33.71
C THR A 37 77.78 22.10 -35.04
N LEU A 38 76.68 21.38 -35.27
CA LEU A 38 76.44 20.67 -36.52
C LEU A 38 75.19 21.21 -37.22
N ARG A 39 75.30 21.39 -38.53
CA ARG A 39 74.16 21.71 -39.38
C ARG A 39 73.72 20.47 -40.13
N ALA A 40 72.49 20.03 -39.89
CA ALA A 40 71.87 18.93 -40.62
C ALA A 40 70.97 19.47 -41.74
N THR A 41 71.13 18.96 -42.96
CA THR A 41 70.16 19.13 -44.03
C THR A 41 69.59 17.78 -44.40
N TYR A 42 68.26 17.69 -44.44
CA TYR A 42 67.55 16.45 -44.76
C TYR A 42 66.18 16.76 -45.33
N ARG A 43 65.61 15.77 -46.03
CA ARG A 43 64.22 15.82 -46.49
C ARG A 43 63.33 15.03 -45.55
N VAL A 44 62.22 15.62 -45.13
CA VAL A 44 61.16 14.96 -44.37
C VAL A 44 60.16 14.28 -45.30
N MET A 45 59.59 13.16 -44.85
CA MET A 45 58.41 12.58 -45.47
C MET A 45 57.18 12.93 -44.63
N PRO A 46 56.01 13.18 -45.25
CA PRO A 46 54.77 13.47 -44.53
C PRO A 46 54.15 12.25 -43.82
N LEU A 47 54.87 11.12 -43.75
CA LEU A 47 54.40 9.86 -43.17
C LEU A 47 55.38 9.39 -42.08
N LEU A 48 54.88 9.17 -40.85
CA LEU A 48 55.66 8.67 -39.72
C LEU A 48 55.80 7.13 -39.78
N LEU A 49 56.75 6.65 -40.59
CA LEU A 49 56.97 5.21 -40.78
C LEU A 49 57.53 4.48 -39.55
N GLY A 50 58.09 5.21 -38.58
CA GLY A 50 58.64 4.67 -37.34
C GLY A 50 57.67 4.65 -36.15
N GLY A 51 56.46 5.17 -36.32
CA GLY A 51 55.46 5.20 -35.25
C GLY A 51 54.87 3.82 -34.99
N THR A 52 54.76 3.41 -33.73
CA THR A 52 53.95 2.23 -33.40
C THR A 52 52.47 2.61 -33.47
N PHE A 53 51.70 2.03 -34.40
CA PHE A 53 50.25 2.15 -34.36
C PHE A 53 49.71 1.30 -33.21
N ARG A 54 49.02 1.92 -32.27
CA ARG A 54 48.35 1.24 -31.16
C ARG A 54 46.88 1.63 -31.18
N HIS A 55 46.00 0.62 -31.25
CA HIS A 55 44.56 0.84 -31.19
C HIS A 55 44.08 1.15 -29.76
N LYS A 56 44.89 0.80 -28.74
CA LYS A 56 44.59 0.99 -27.33
C LYS A 56 45.80 1.52 -26.58
N ASP A 57 45.56 2.40 -25.62
CA ASP A 57 46.57 3.00 -24.76
C ASP A 57 46.89 2.06 -23.58
N PRO A 58 48.13 1.52 -23.46
CA PRO A 58 48.51 0.65 -22.34
C PRO A 58 48.48 1.35 -20.99
N ASP A 59 48.74 2.66 -20.95
CA ASP A 59 48.75 3.41 -19.68
C ASP A 59 47.33 3.56 -19.09
N GLN A 60 46.30 3.44 -19.95
CA GLN A 60 44.89 3.34 -19.55
C GLN A 60 44.45 1.93 -19.13
N LEU A 61 45.25 0.91 -19.43
CA LEU A 61 44.98 -0.49 -19.09
C LEU A 61 45.69 -0.94 -17.81
N ILE A 62 46.80 -0.27 -17.44
CA ILE A 62 47.68 -0.69 -16.33
C ILE A 62 47.59 0.25 -15.12
N SER A 63 46.67 1.23 -15.12
CA SER A 63 46.35 2.01 -13.93
C SER A 63 45.69 1.09 -12.87
N ALA A 64 46.52 0.48 -12.02
CA ALA A 64 46.14 -0.25 -10.83
C ALA A 64 45.65 0.74 -9.75
N THR A 65 44.48 1.31 -9.97
CA THR A 65 43.69 1.99 -8.93
C THR A 65 42.41 1.18 -8.76
N GLY A 66 42.32 0.51 -7.60
CA GLY A 66 41.33 -0.50 -7.26
C GLY A 66 39.90 -0.01 -7.06
N ASP A 67 39.34 0.71 -8.03
CA ASP A 67 37.90 1.03 -8.09
C ASP A 67 37.48 1.27 -9.55
N ARG A 68 37.65 0.24 -10.40
CA ARG A 68 37.00 0.27 -11.70
C ARG A 68 35.61 -0.32 -11.52
N GLU A 69 34.61 0.54 -11.34
CA GLU A 69 33.20 0.13 -11.46
C GLU A 69 33.05 -0.60 -12.80
N ASP A 70 32.57 -1.84 -12.71
CA ASP A 70 32.38 -2.72 -13.85
C ASP A 70 31.50 -2.02 -14.91
N PRO A 71 32.00 -1.77 -16.13
CA PRO A 71 31.26 -1.06 -17.17
C PRO A 71 30.04 -1.84 -17.69
N PHE A 72 29.90 -3.12 -17.31
CA PHE A 72 28.73 -3.96 -17.57
C PHE A 72 27.83 -4.11 -16.34
N ARG A 73 28.23 -3.55 -15.19
CA ARG A 73 27.37 -3.49 -14.02
C ARG A 73 26.28 -2.48 -14.29
N TYR A 74 25.12 -3.00 -14.68
CA TYR A 74 23.88 -2.26 -14.67
C TYR A 74 23.58 -1.87 -13.21
N VAL A 75 23.98 -0.66 -12.84
CA VAL A 75 23.46 0.02 -11.65
C VAL A 75 22.16 0.66 -12.14
N PRO A 76 20.97 0.08 -11.83
CA PRO A 76 19.74 0.75 -12.18
C PRO A 76 19.82 2.16 -11.61
N PRO A 77 19.52 3.21 -12.40
CA PRO A 77 19.33 4.52 -11.81
C PRO A 77 18.35 4.31 -10.65
N ARG A 78 18.67 4.80 -9.45
CA ARG A 78 17.66 4.95 -8.40
C ARG A 78 16.65 5.97 -8.93
N GLN A 79 15.78 5.54 -9.82
CA GLN A 79 14.50 6.15 -10.06
C GLN A 79 13.71 5.91 -8.77
N ALA A 80 14.03 6.73 -7.77
CA ALA A 80 13.05 7.11 -6.77
C ALA A 80 12.04 8.07 -7.43
N SER A 81 11.49 7.69 -8.59
CA SER A 81 10.12 8.05 -8.92
C SER A 81 9.25 7.07 -8.14
N ASP A 82 9.32 7.17 -6.80
CA ASP A 82 8.29 6.61 -5.95
C ASP A 82 7.04 7.40 -6.33
N LEU A 83 6.08 6.73 -6.97
CA LEU A 83 4.81 7.31 -7.44
C LEU A 83 4.06 8.07 -6.32
N PHE A 84 4.51 7.91 -5.07
CA PHE A 84 3.98 8.51 -3.86
C PHE A 84 5.04 9.14 -2.93
N ALA A 85 6.25 9.50 -3.41
CA ALA A 85 7.28 10.15 -2.58
C ALA A 85 6.85 11.55 -2.10
N THR A 86 6.09 11.55 -1.03
CA THR A 86 5.72 12.73 -0.25
C THR A 86 6.47 12.62 1.07
N GLN A 87 7.26 13.65 1.39
CA GLN A 87 7.97 13.68 2.67
C GLN A 87 6.92 13.72 3.80
N GLY A 88 7.05 12.82 4.78
CA GLY A 88 6.14 12.76 5.93
C GLY A 88 5.03 11.70 5.86
N LEU A 89 4.96 10.89 4.79
CA LEU A 89 4.08 9.73 4.70
C LEU A 89 4.85 8.42 4.92
N ASN A 90 4.36 7.62 5.87
CA ASN A 90 4.74 6.23 6.09
C ASN A 90 3.81 5.32 5.28
N LYS A 91 4.40 4.41 4.50
CA LYS A 91 3.68 3.39 3.74
C LYS A 91 4.08 2.00 4.19
N SER A 92 3.11 1.11 4.37
CA SER A 92 3.32 -0.30 4.68
C SER A 92 2.42 -1.16 3.78
N GLY A 93 2.87 -2.37 3.47
CA GLY A 93 2.10 -3.32 2.67
C GLY A 93 2.79 -3.72 1.37
N SER A 94 2.03 -4.38 0.48
CA SER A 94 2.51 -4.96 -0.76
C SER A 94 1.46 -4.86 -1.86
N ILE A 95 1.93 -4.69 -3.08
CA ILE A 95 1.16 -4.88 -4.30
C ILE A 95 1.77 -6.07 -5.04
N SER A 96 0.97 -7.10 -5.32
CA SER A 96 1.40 -8.24 -6.11
C SER A 96 0.57 -8.30 -7.39
N ARG A 97 1.23 -8.57 -8.53
CA ARG A 97 0.59 -8.71 -9.84
C ARG A 97 1.13 -9.98 -10.48
N GLY A 98 0.33 -11.04 -10.47
CA GLY A 98 0.62 -12.32 -11.10
C GLY A 98 0.00 -12.39 -12.49
N VAL A 99 0.74 -12.91 -13.46
CA VAL A 99 0.23 -13.25 -14.79
C VAL A 99 0.25 -14.76 -14.90
N LEU A 100 -0.91 -15.35 -15.11
CA LEU A 100 -1.09 -16.80 -15.25
C LEU A 100 -1.27 -17.13 -16.73
N PHE A 101 -0.44 -18.04 -17.23
CA PHE A 101 -0.52 -18.58 -18.59
C PHE A 101 -0.50 -20.11 -18.52
N GLY A 102 -1.32 -20.79 -19.34
CA GLY A 102 -1.44 -22.25 -19.33
C GLY A 102 -1.88 -22.79 -20.69
N ASN A 103 -1.48 -24.03 -21.00
CA ASN A 103 -1.87 -24.68 -22.25
C ASN A 103 -3.38 -25.01 -22.16
N ASN A 104 -4.21 -24.38 -23.01
CA ASN A 104 -5.69 -24.36 -22.98
C ASN A 104 -6.37 -23.48 -21.91
N GLN A 105 -5.74 -22.43 -21.41
CA GLN A 105 -6.41 -21.40 -20.61
C GLN A 105 -6.10 -20.00 -21.14
N ASP A 106 -7.07 -19.09 -21.03
CA ASP A 106 -6.87 -17.68 -21.35
C ASP A 106 -5.86 -17.04 -20.38
N LEU A 107 -5.11 -16.06 -20.89
CA LEU A 107 -4.20 -15.24 -20.09
C LEU A 107 -5.00 -14.53 -18.99
N SER A 108 -4.69 -14.81 -17.72
CA SER A 108 -5.32 -14.12 -16.60
C SER A 108 -4.30 -13.33 -15.79
N VAL A 109 -4.72 -12.15 -15.35
CA VAL A 109 -3.92 -11.28 -14.47
C VAL A 109 -4.61 -11.29 -13.11
N ASN A 110 -3.91 -11.75 -12.08
CA ASN A 110 -4.36 -11.67 -10.70
C ASN A 110 -3.58 -10.57 -9.99
N SER A 111 -4.27 -9.63 -9.36
CA SER A 111 -3.65 -8.55 -8.59
C SER A 111 -4.13 -8.66 -7.16
N THR A 112 -3.20 -8.59 -6.20
CA THR A 112 -3.55 -8.40 -4.79
C THR A 112 -2.92 -7.11 -4.30
N LEU A 113 -3.71 -6.34 -3.56
CA LEU A 113 -3.27 -5.10 -2.95
C LEU A 113 -3.53 -5.19 -1.45
N ASN A 114 -2.52 -4.93 -0.66
CA ASN A 114 -2.66 -4.63 0.76
C ASN A 114 -1.75 -3.43 1.02
N LEU A 115 -2.34 -2.26 1.22
CA LEU A 115 -1.60 -1.01 1.39
C LEU A 115 -2.19 -0.22 2.54
N GLU A 116 -1.33 0.07 3.51
CA GLU A 116 -1.59 1.02 4.58
C GLU A 116 -0.73 2.26 4.37
N LEU A 117 -1.32 3.43 4.58
CA LEU A 117 -0.65 4.71 4.41
C LEU A 117 -1.04 5.64 5.55
N SER A 118 -0.05 6.22 6.22
CA SER A 118 -0.27 7.13 7.34
C SER A 118 0.76 8.25 7.35
N GLY A 119 0.40 9.44 7.80
CA GLY A 119 1.36 10.54 7.94
C GLY A 119 0.75 11.92 7.75
N ARG A 120 1.62 12.92 7.61
CA ARG A 120 1.20 14.31 7.38
C ARG A 120 1.30 14.64 5.88
N LEU A 121 0.19 15.09 5.29
CA LEU A 121 0.19 15.65 3.92
C LEU A 121 0.69 17.11 3.92
N THR A 122 0.34 17.84 4.98
CA THR A 122 0.73 19.23 5.22
C THR A 122 1.01 19.41 6.70
N ASP A 123 1.41 20.61 7.13
CA ASP A 123 1.64 20.91 8.55
C ASP A 123 0.40 20.70 9.44
N ARG A 124 -0.80 20.69 8.84
CA ARG A 124 -2.08 20.56 9.54
C ARG A 124 -2.85 19.29 9.18
N ILE A 125 -2.73 18.80 7.94
CA ILE A 125 -3.56 17.71 7.45
C ILE A 125 -2.81 16.39 7.57
N GLN A 126 -3.43 15.44 8.26
CA GLN A 126 -2.98 14.06 8.39
C GLN A 126 -3.83 13.14 7.52
N VAL A 127 -3.24 12.03 7.09
CA VAL A 127 -3.92 10.93 6.42
C VAL A 127 -3.73 9.64 7.18
N LEU A 128 -4.76 8.82 7.15
CA LEU A 128 -4.73 7.40 7.45
C LEU A 128 -5.55 6.69 6.37
N ALA A 129 -4.96 5.73 5.68
CA ALA A 129 -5.65 4.95 4.66
C ALA A 129 -5.29 3.48 4.79
N SER A 130 -6.28 2.64 4.55
CA SER A 130 -6.14 1.19 4.40
C SER A 130 -6.85 0.82 3.11
N VAL A 131 -6.12 0.23 2.17
CA VAL A 131 -6.66 -0.23 0.90
C VAL A 131 -6.26 -1.69 0.73
N THR A 132 -7.25 -2.57 0.81
CA THR A 132 -7.06 -3.99 0.55
C THR A 132 -8.01 -4.48 -0.53
N ASP A 133 -7.47 -5.31 -1.43
CA ASP A 133 -8.18 -5.99 -2.51
C ASP A 133 -8.26 -7.51 -2.24
N ASN A 134 -8.19 -7.90 -0.97
CA ASN A 134 -8.23 -9.30 -0.60
C ASN A 134 -9.66 -9.84 -0.71
N ASN A 135 -9.94 -10.52 -1.81
CA ASN A 135 -11.07 -11.44 -1.90
C ASN A 135 -10.65 -12.75 -1.23
N ILE A 136 -10.70 -12.82 0.11
CA ILE A 136 -10.27 -14.02 0.83
C ILE A 136 -11.30 -15.12 0.55
N PRO A 137 -10.92 -16.25 -0.11
CA PRO A 137 -11.81 -17.39 -0.19
C PRO A 137 -11.99 -17.95 1.22
N ILE A 138 -13.17 -17.74 1.78
CA ILE A 138 -13.60 -18.28 3.08
C ILE A 138 -13.51 -19.81 3.06
N GLN A 139 -12.42 -20.37 3.59
CA GLN A 139 -12.36 -21.80 3.91
C GLN A 139 -13.08 -22.01 5.24
N ALA A 140 -14.18 -22.75 5.22
CA ALA A 140 -14.95 -23.12 6.41
C ALA A 140 -14.12 -24.06 7.30
N GLY A 141 -13.44 -23.46 8.27
CA GLY A 141 -12.62 -24.17 9.25
C GLY A 141 -12.80 -23.59 10.65
N GLY A 142 -14.02 -23.70 11.20
CA GLY A 142 -14.39 -23.90 12.63
C GLY A 142 -13.72 -23.13 13.79
N ASN A 143 -12.68 -22.33 13.60
CA ASN A 143 -11.91 -21.71 14.68
C ASN A 143 -12.26 -20.21 14.77
N THR A 144 -12.99 -19.83 15.80
CA THR A 144 -13.57 -18.49 16.00
C THR A 144 -12.63 -17.48 16.69
N LEU A 145 -11.32 -17.71 16.62
CA LEU A 145 -10.33 -16.84 17.29
C LEU A 145 -9.78 -15.71 16.42
N GLU A 146 -9.96 -15.73 15.11
CA GLU A 146 -9.54 -14.59 14.26
C GLU A 146 -10.75 -13.73 13.90
N LEU A 147 -10.91 -12.62 14.61
CA LEU A 147 -11.68 -11.48 14.11
C LEU A 147 -10.99 -11.00 12.83
N GLN A 148 -11.48 -11.47 11.69
CA GLN A 148 -11.06 -11.01 10.37
C GLN A 148 -11.74 -9.68 10.02
N ASP A 149 -11.65 -8.69 10.91
CA ASP A 149 -12.22 -7.35 10.70
C ASP A 149 -11.22 -6.41 9.99
N PHE A 150 -10.27 -6.99 9.24
CA PHE A 150 -9.16 -6.29 8.57
C PHE A 150 -9.47 -5.82 7.13
N ASP A 151 -10.66 -6.09 6.59
CA ASP A 151 -11.02 -5.73 5.21
C ASP A 151 -11.68 -4.34 5.10
N GLN A 152 -11.23 -3.37 5.90
CA GLN A 152 -11.73 -2.00 5.79
C GLN A 152 -10.95 -1.24 4.73
N VAL A 153 -11.65 -0.84 3.67
CA VAL A 153 -11.09 -0.01 2.60
C VAL A 153 -11.53 1.42 2.81
N PHE A 154 -10.63 2.27 3.30
CA PHE A 154 -10.93 3.68 3.58
C PHE A 154 -9.73 4.59 3.40
N ILE A 155 -10.02 5.87 3.22
CA ILE A 155 -9.09 6.99 3.30
C ILE A 155 -9.70 7.99 4.27
N LYS A 156 -8.95 8.32 5.32
CA LYS A 156 -9.29 9.28 6.35
C LYS A 156 -8.32 10.45 6.27
N LEU A 157 -8.85 11.65 6.07
CA LEU A 157 -8.12 12.92 6.12
C LEU A 157 -8.61 13.69 7.34
N PHE A 158 -7.71 14.27 8.13
CA PHE A 158 -8.11 14.95 9.36
C PHE A 158 -7.09 16.00 9.81
N ASP A 159 -7.57 17.00 10.54
CA ASP A 159 -6.80 17.97 11.34
C ASP A 159 -7.31 17.88 12.80
N LYS A 160 -6.91 18.82 13.66
CA LYS A 160 -7.42 18.96 15.03
C LYS A 160 -8.93 19.25 15.10
N ASP A 161 -9.47 19.94 14.08
CA ASP A 161 -10.84 20.46 14.09
C ASP A 161 -11.80 19.64 13.22
N TRP A 162 -11.32 18.86 12.26
CA TRP A 162 -12.19 18.16 11.31
C TRP A 162 -11.62 16.82 10.87
N GLU A 163 -12.52 15.96 10.42
CA GLU A 163 -12.26 14.61 9.93
C GLU A 163 -13.15 14.32 8.73
N LEU A 164 -12.56 13.83 7.64
CA LEU A 164 -13.24 13.35 6.44
C LEU A 164 -12.83 11.90 6.20
N ILE A 165 -13.80 10.99 6.12
CA ILE A 165 -13.58 9.59 5.79
C ILE A 165 -14.29 9.27 4.48
N ALA A 166 -13.57 8.66 3.55
CA ALA A 166 -14.09 8.11 2.31
C ALA A 166 -13.83 6.60 2.27
N GLY A 167 -14.86 5.81 1.98
CA GLY A 167 -14.80 4.35 2.00
C GLY A 167 -15.53 3.77 3.21
N ASP A 168 -14.95 2.76 3.83
CA ASP A 168 -15.57 2.05 4.95
C ASP A 168 -15.42 2.83 6.27
N PHE A 169 -16.53 3.01 6.98
CA PHE A 169 -16.53 3.60 8.31
C PHE A 169 -17.68 3.02 9.15
N VAL A 170 -17.58 3.22 10.47
CA VAL A 170 -18.62 2.78 11.40
C VAL A 170 -19.32 4.00 11.98
N LEU A 171 -20.62 4.10 11.71
CA LEU A 171 -21.49 5.05 12.38
C LEU A 171 -21.78 4.56 13.79
N GLN A 172 -21.19 5.26 14.77
CA GLN A 172 -21.37 4.96 16.19
C GLN A 172 -22.60 5.64 16.75
N ARG A 173 -23.08 5.12 17.89
CA ARG A 173 -24.25 5.67 18.59
C ARG A 173 -23.99 7.14 18.97
N PRO A 174 -24.88 8.08 18.61
CA PRO A 174 -24.75 9.46 19.06
C PRO A 174 -25.09 9.58 20.55
N ASN A 175 -24.66 10.67 21.18
CA ASN A 175 -25.00 11.00 22.58
C ASN A 175 -26.48 11.41 22.72
N SER A 176 -27.41 10.52 22.37
CA SER A 176 -28.85 10.76 22.37
C SER A 176 -29.59 9.73 23.21
N HIS A 177 -30.66 10.19 23.84
CA HIS A 177 -31.57 9.31 24.58
C HIS A 177 -32.45 8.49 23.63
N PHE A 178 -32.91 9.11 22.54
CA PHE A 178 -33.93 8.52 21.66
C PHE A 178 -33.35 7.81 20.45
N LEU A 179 -32.23 8.30 19.90
CA LEU A 179 -31.63 7.74 18.70
C LEU A 179 -30.45 6.84 19.07
N THR A 180 -30.58 5.56 18.72
CA THR A 180 -29.52 4.57 18.87
C THR A 180 -29.28 3.92 17.52
N TYR A 181 -28.03 3.91 17.07
CA TYR A 181 -27.62 3.13 15.91
C TYR A 181 -26.15 2.72 16.07
N LEU A 182 -25.80 1.60 15.44
CA LEU A 182 -24.42 1.20 15.19
C LEU A 182 -24.45 0.61 13.79
N LYS A 183 -23.78 1.22 12.82
CA LYS A 183 -23.88 0.77 11.41
C LYS A 183 -22.51 0.71 10.77
N LYS A 184 -22.14 -0.45 10.22
CA LYS A 184 -21.01 -0.57 9.29
C LYS A 184 -21.47 -0.04 7.93
N THR A 185 -20.78 0.97 7.40
CA THR A 185 -21.20 1.70 6.19
C THR A 185 -20.04 1.88 5.21
N LYS A 186 -20.36 2.13 3.94
CA LYS A 186 -19.40 2.53 2.89
C LYS A 186 -19.87 3.81 2.22
N GLY A 187 -19.08 4.88 2.26
CA GLY A 187 -19.47 6.16 1.68
C GLY A 187 -18.57 7.32 2.09
N LEU A 188 -19.16 8.49 2.33
CA LEU A 188 -18.49 9.69 2.80
C LEU A 188 -19.01 10.09 4.18
N SER A 189 -18.10 10.43 5.08
CA SER A 189 -18.39 10.96 6.42
C SER A 189 -17.52 12.18 6.68
N PHE A 190 -18.12 13.26 7.15
CA PHE A 190 -17.42 14.48 7.54
C PHE A 190 -17.87 14.88 8.94
N ASN A 191 -16.92 15.09 9.83
CA ASN A 191 -17.13 15.55 11.20
C ASN A 191 -16.26 16.79 11.43
N THR A 192 -16.77 17.77 12.16
CA THR A 192 -16.04 18.99 12.53
C THR A 192 -16.39 19.42 13.94
N THR A 193 -15.42 19.99 14.63
CA THR A 193 -15.56 20.68 15.92
C THR A 193 -15.15 22.13 15.71
N LEU A 194 -16.02 23.06 16.09
CA LEU A 194 -15.84 24.50 15.92
C LEU A 194 -16.04 25.17 17.28
N GLU A 195 -15.35 26.29 17.50
CA GLU A 195 -15.54 27.15 18.66
C GLU A 195 -16.07 28.51 18.17
N PRO A 196 -17.39 28.65 17.95
CA PRO A 196 -17.95 29.82 17.28
C PRO A 196 -17.87 31.10 18.13
N TRP A 197 -17.86 30.98 19.46
CA TRP A 197 -17.61 32.06 20.42
C TRP A 197 -17.06 31.51 21.72
N GLU A 198 -16.56 32.39 22.59
CA GLU A 198 -15.92 32.01 23.86
C GLU A 198 -16.89 31.21 24.75
N GLY A 199 -16.46 30.01 25.15
CA GLY A 199 -17.26 29.09 25.97
C GLY A 199 -18.34 28.30 25.21
N ALA A 200 -18.33 28.33 23.88
CA ALA A 200 -19.15 27.45 23.05
C ALA A 200 -18.33 26.49 22.19
N THR A 201 -18.73 25.23 22.18
CA THR A 201 -18.17 24.17 21.33
C THR A 201 -19.30 23.58 20.50
N ASP A 202 -19.16 23.62 19.19
CA ASP A 202 -20.11 23.08 18.22
C ASP A 202 -19.49 21.86 17.53
N ARG A 203 -20.09 20.69 17.69
CA ARG A 203 -19.70 19.46 16.98
C ARG A 203 -20.76 19.17 15.94
N ALA A 204 -20.39 19.21 14.68
CA ALA A 204 -21.29 18.91 13.58
C ALA A 204 -20.73 17.76 12.74
N GLY A 205 -21.61 16.91 12.21
CA GLY A 205 -21.16 15.93 11.24
C GLY A 205 -22.27 15.49 10.31
N ALA A 206 -21.88 15.19 9.08
CA ALA A 206 -22.76 14.70 8.04
C ALA A 206 -22.17 13.44 7.40
N SER A 207 -23.02 12.50 7.01
CA SER A 207 -22.57 11.32 6.30
C SER A 207 -23.59 10.89 5.26
N VAL A 208 -23.10 10.47 4.11
CA VAL A 208 -23.89 9.87 3.02
C VAL A 208 -23.19 8.58 2.66
N ALA A 209 -23.88 7.45 2.83
CA ALA A 209 -23.27 6.14 2.68
C ALA A 209 -24.27 5.07 2.30
N ILE A 210 -23.74 3.90 1.99
CA ILE A 210 -24.48 2.66 1.85
C ILE A 210 -24.31 1.85 3.13
N SER A 211 -25.41 1.37 3.70
CA SER A 211 -25.40 0.45 4.84
C SER A 211 -24.95 -0.93 4.38
N LYS A 212 -23.96 -1.53 5.08
CA LYS A 212 -23.47 -2.89 4.79
C LYS A 212 -24.42 -3.98 5.29
N GLY A 213 -25.41 -3.65 6.13
CA GLY A 213 -26.34 -4.65 6.66
C GLY A 213 -27.57 -4.11 7.40
N LYS A 214 -28.50 -5.02 7.66
CA LYS A 214 -29.76 -4.80 8.38
C LYS A 214 -29.61 -5.32 9.81
N PHE A 215 -30.17 -4.62 10.78
CA PHE A 215 -30.21 -5.11 12.15
C PHE A 215 -31.34 -6.13 12.30
N ALA A 216 -31.04 -7.29 12.87
CA ALA A 216 -32.02 -8.30 13.26
C ALA A 216 -31.89 -8.64 14.74
N ARG A 217 -33.03 -8.98 15.34
CA ARG A 217 -33.12 -9.51 16.70
C ARG A 217 -33.94 -10.78 16.68
N ASN A 218 -33.28 -11.91 16.89
CA ASN A 218 -33.90 -13.23 16.92
C ASN A 218 -34.13 -13.65 18.37
N LEU A 219 -35.35 -14.11 18.66
CA LEU A 219 -35.68 -14.77 19.93
C LEU A 219 -35.74 -16.27 19.67
N ILE A 220 -34.86 -17.00 20.33
CA ILE A 220 -34.71 -18.45 20.15
C ILE A 220 -35.13 -19.12 21.46
N GLN A 221 -36.08 -20.05 21.34
CA GLN A 221 -36.44 -20.91 22.45
C GLN A 221 -35.37 -22.01 22.55
N GLY A 222 -34.72 -22.10 23.71
CA GLY A 222 -33.77 -23.19 23.97
C GLY A 222 -34.46 -24.55 23.81
N VAL A 223 -33.69 -25.56 23.41
CA VAL A 223 -34.16 -26.96 23.36
C VAL A 223 -33.27 -27.75 24.29
N GLU A 224 -33.88 -28.56 25.14
CA GLU A 224 -33.17 -29.30 26.17
C GLU A 224 -32.16 -30.28 25.57
N GLY A 225 -30.89 -30.13 25.96
CA GLY A 225 -29.79 -30.96 25.47
C GLY A 225 -29.25 -30.58 24.08
N VAL A 226 -29.81 -29.57 23.41
CA VAL A 226 -29.34 -29.08 22.11
C VAL A 226 -28.54 -27.80 22.31
N GLN A 227 -27.24 -27.83 22.01
CA GLN A 227 -26.38 -26.64 22.11
C GLN A 227 -26.31 -25.81 20.82
N GLY A 228 -26.89 -26.32 19.73
CA GLY A 228 -26.83 -25.72 18.40
C GLY A 228 -26.55 -26.77 17.33
N PRO A 229 -26.38 -26.35 16.06
CA PRO A 229 -26.44 -24.97 15.61
C PRO A 229 -27.87 -24.40 15.62
N TYR A 230 -28.03 -23.20 16.19
CA TYR A 230 -29.24 -22.41 16.08
C TYR A 230 -29.09 -21.43 14.92
N ARG A 231 -29.86 -21.65 13.85
CA ARG A 231 -29.83 -20.80 12.67
C ARG A 231 -30.58 -19.48 12.92
N LEU A 232 -29.90 -18.38 12.62
CA LEU A 232 -30.42 -17.03 12.64
C LEU A 232 -31.12 -16.70 11.33
N GLN A 233 -32.16 -15.87 11.40
CA GLN A 233 -32.98 -15.45 10.27
C GLN A 233 -33.03 -13.93 10.20
N GLY A 234 -33.16 -13.41 8.98
CA GLY A 234 -33.39 -12.00 8.74
C GLY A 234 -34.79 -11.57 9.20
N ASN A 235 -35.02 -10.26 9.26
CA ASN A 235 -36.29 -9.68 9.72
C ASN A 235 -37.49 -10.05 8.82
N GLU A 236 -37.25 -10.36 7.56
CA GLU A 236 -38.29 -10.75 6.59
C GLU A 236 -38.33 -12.29 6.41
N GLY A 237 -37.71 -13.05 7.32
CA GLY A 237 -37.64 -14.51 7.27
C GLY A 237 -36.55 -15.06 6.33
N GLU A 238 -35.61 -14.23 5.90
CA GLU A 238 -34.50 -14.66 5.05
C GLU A 238 -33.64 -15.69 5.79
N SER A 239 -33.53 -16.91 5.25
CA SER A 239 -32.71 -17.98 5.86
C SER A 239 -31.27 -18.03 5.32
N PHE A 240 -30.99 -17.35 4.21
CA PHE A 240 -29.67 -17.27 3.58
C PHE A 240 -29.12 -15.86 3.74
N ILE A 241 -28.61 -15.59 4.94
CA ILE A 241 -28.03 -14.30 5.31
C ILE A 241 -26.58 -14.49 5.71
N ILE A 242 -25.76 -13.46 5.50
CA ILE A 242 -24.40 -13.42 6.03
C ILE A 242 -24.40 -12.45 7.21
N VAL A 243 -24.08 -12.94 8.40
CA VAL A 243 -23.97 -12.10 9.60
C VAL A 243 -22.69 -11.30 9.52
N LEU A 244 -22.77 -9.99 9.78
CA LEU A 244 -21.60 -9.12 9.80
C LEU A 244 -20.80 -9.41 11.07
N SER A 245 -19.54 -9.82 10.89
CA SER A 245 -18.64 -10.18 11.99
C SER A 245 -18.52 -9.08 13.04
N GLY A 246 -18.54 -9.47 14.32
CA GLY A 246 -18.40 -8.58 15.47
C GLY A 246 -19.62 -7.71 15.78
N THR A 247 -20.71 -7.85 15.02
CA THR A 247 -21.96 -7.11 15.28
C THR A 247 -22.91 -7.87 16.20
N GLU A 248 -22.66 -9.15 16.41
CA GLU A 248 -23.52 -10.02 17.20
C GLU A 248 -23.39 -9.76 18.71
N ARG A 249 -24.53 -9.84 19.38
CA ARG A 249 -24.65 -9.84 20.84
C ARG A 249 -25.62 -10.94 21.20
N VAL A 250 -25.11 -11.95 21.90
CA VAL A 250 -25.89 -13.09 22.36
C VAL A 250 -26.18 -12.91 23.83
N PHE A 251 -27.45 -13.06 24.20
CA PHE A 251 -27.92 -12.99 25.57
C PHE A 251 -28.65 -14.27 25.92
N ILE A 252 -28.43 -14.77 27.13
CA ILE A 252 -29.28 -15.79 27.75
C ILE A 252 -29.88 -15.17 29.01
N ASP A 253 -31.21 -15.16 29.10
CA ASP A 253 -31.96 -14.64 30.24
C ASP A 253 -31.55 -13.20 30.63
N GLY A 254 -31.17 -12.39 29.64
CA GLY A 254 -30.74 -11.00 29.81
C GLY A 254 -29.26 -10.80 30.10
N VAL A 255 -28.48 -11.87 30.30
CA VAL A 255 -27.02 -11.79 30.50
C VAL A 255 -26.30 -11.92 29.17
N GLN A 256 -25.48 -10.92 28.82
CA GLN A 256 -24.65 -10.95 27.62
C GLN A 256 -23.56 -12.01 27.76
N LEU A 257 -23.42 -12.84 26.73
CA LEU A 257 -22.42 -13.90 26.67
C LEU A 257 -21.13 -13.44 25.98
N THR A 258 -20.05 -14.14 26.29
CA THR A 258 -18.73 -13.93 25.68
C THR A 258 -18.50 -14.92 24.55
N ARG A 259 -18.16 -14.42 23.37
CA ARG A 259 -17.85 -15.26 22.20
C ARG A 259 -16.48 -15.92 22.33
N GLY A 260 -16.38 -17.17 21.88
CA GLY A 260 -15.14 -17.93 21.73
C GLY A 260 -15.36 -19.41 22.02
N GLN A 261 -14.56 -20.27 21.38
CA GLN A 261 -14.63 -21.72 21.59
C GLN A 261 -14.34 -22.13 23.04
N ASP A 262 -13.45 -21.38 23.71
CA ASP A 262 -13.16 -21.55 25.14
C ASP A 262 -14.09 -20.71 26.05
N HIS A 263 -15.02 -19.96 25.47
CA HIS A 263 -15.97 -19.08 26.18
C HIS A 263 -17.40 -19.62 26.06
N ASP A 264 -18.41 -18.78 25.92
CA ASP A 264 -19.82 -19.17 26.09
C ASP A 264 -20.47 -19.69 24.80
N TYR A 265 -20.05 -19.18 23.64
CA TYR A 265 -20.62 -19.55 22.34
C TYR A 265 -19.67 -19.29 21.17
N VAL A 266 -19.92 -19.95 20.04
CA VAL A 266 -19.30 -19.72 18.73
C VAL A 266 -20.38 -19.40 17.70
N ILE A 267 -20.01 -18.67 16.64
CA ILE A 267 -20.91 -18.32 15.55
C ILE A 267 -20.23 -18.55 14.20
N ASP A 268 -20.96 -19.14 13.27
CA ASP A 268 -20.61 -19.16 11.86
C ASP A 268 -21.33 -18.02 11.14
N TYR A 269 -20.56 -17.02 10.71
CA TYR A 269 -21.08 -15.82 10.06
C TYR A 269 -21.66 -16.07 8.67
N ASN A 270 -21.23 -17.12 7.96
CA ASN A 270 -21.66 -17.41 6.60
C ASN A 270 -22.95 -18.21 6.56
N THR A 271 -23.10 -19.16 7.49
CA THR A 271 -24.31 -19.98 7.64
C THR A 271 -25.33 -19.34 8.59
N ALA A 272 -24.93 -18.25 9.28
CA ALA A 272 -25.71 -17.55 10.29
C ALA A 272 -26.12 -18.48 11.44
N GLU A 273 -25.21 -19.32 11.92
CA GLU A 273 -25.50 -20.34 12.92
C GLU A 273 -24.74 -20.09 14.23
N VAL A 274 -25.45 -20.09 15.36
CA VAL A 274 -24.87 -19.94 16.70
C VAL A 274 -24.84 -21.29 17.41
N THR A 275 -23.70 -21.64 17.99
CA THR A 275 -23.55 -22.85 18.81
C THR A 275 -23.01 -22.48 20.18
N PHE A 276 -23.70 -22.90 21.25
CA PHE A 276 -23.29 -22.70 22.63
C PHE A 276 -22.26 -23.76 23.03
N THR A 277 -21.31 -23.38 23.88
CA THR A 277 -20.33 -24.33 24.41
C THR A 277 -20.87 -25.01 25.67
N ALA A 278 -20.14 -25.99 26.18
CA ALA A 278 -20.47 -26.63 27.46
C ALA A 278 -20.46 -25.66 28.65
N ASN A 279 -19.88 -24.46 28.53
CA ASN A 279 -19.89 -23.43 29.57
C ASN A 279 -21.28 -22.84 29.81
N LYS A 280 -22.19 -22.93 28.83
CA LYS A 280 -23.57 -22.45 28.91
C LYS A 280 -24.55 -23.50 28.41
N LEU A 281 -24.97 -24.38 29.32
CA LEU A 281 -25.98 -25.41 29.01
C LEU A 281 -27.33 -24.79 28.63
N ILE A 282 -27.77 -25.05 27.40
CA ILE A 282 -29.12 -24.71 26.95
C ILE A 282 -30.15 -25.73 27.46
N THR A 283 -31.23 -25.20 28.04
CA THR A 283 -32.42 -25.94 28.44
C THR A 283 -33.65 -25.32 27.79
N LYS A 284 -34.79 -26.04 27.84
CA LYS A 284 -36.06 -25.55 27.29
C LYS A 284 -36.57 -24.25 27.94
N ASP A 285 -36.10 -23.91 29.13
CA ASP A 285 -36.57 -22.73 29.87
C ASP A 285 -35.70 -21.48 29.62
N ARG A 286 -34.56 -21.64 28.92
CA ARG A 286 -33.66 -20.53 28.59
C ARG A 286 -34.23 -19.70 27.46
N ARG A 287 -34.21 -18.38 27.64
CA ARG A 287 -34.54 -17.42 26.58
C ARG A 287 -33.27 -16.89 25.97
N ILE A 288 -33.00 -17.32 24.74
CA ILE A 288 -31.85 -16.88 23.96
C ILE A 288 -32.29 -15.69 23.11
N VAL A 289 -31.54 -14.59 23.19
CA VAL A 289 -31.73 -13.43 22.31
C VAL A 289 -30.43 -13.20 21.57
N VAL A 290 -30.51 -13.13 20.24
CA VAL A 290 -29.35 -12.83 19.39
C VAL A 290 -29.67 -11.56 18.60
N GLU A 291 -28.90 -10.51 18.86
CA GLU A 291 -28.94 -9.25 18.13
C GLU A 291 -27.73 -9.19 17.20
N PHE A 292 -27.92 -8.88 15.92
CA PHE A 292 -26.83 -8.91 14.94
C PHE A 292 -27.15 -8.04 13.73
N GLN A 293 -26.15 -7.72 12.93
CA GLN A 293 -26.36 -7.18 11.59
C GLN A 293 -26.13 -8.25 10.53
N TYR A 294 -26.92 -8.22 9.46
CA TYR A 294 -26.80 -9.18 8.37
C TYR A 294 -26.89 -8.52 7.01
N SER A 295 -26.26 -9.13 6.00
CA SER A 295 -26.46 -8.80 4.60
C SER A 295 -27.30 -9.90 3.96
N ASP A 296 -28.47 -9.53 3.43
CA ASP A 296 -29.18 -10.31 2.43
C ASP A 296 -28.79 -9.74 1.07
N LYS A 297 -28.37 -10.57 0.11
CA LYS A 297 -27.78 -10.17 -1.18
C LYS A 297 -28.75 -9.43 -2.14
N ASN A 298 -29.82 -8.85 -1.61
CA ASN A 298 -30.98 -8.41 -2.36
C ASN A 298 -30.90 -6.93 -2.76
N TYR A 299 -30.59 -5.99 -1.84
CA TYR A 299 -30.67 -4.56 -2.14
C TYR A 299 -29.64 -3.71 -1.42
N VAL A 300 -29.13 -2.70 -2.13
CA VAL A 300 -28.33 -1.61 -1.56
C VAL A 300 -29.24 -0.67 -0.74
N ARG A 301 -28.77 -0.22 0.43
CA ARG A 301 -29.49 0.72 1.29
C ARG A 301 -28.71 2.02 1.42
N SER A 302 -29.24 3.13 0.92
CA SER A 302 -28.63 4.43 1.16
C SER A 302 -28.97 4.91 2.56
N LEU A 303 -28.02 5.63 3.15
CA LEU A 303 -28.08 6.15 4.49
C LEU A 303 -27.60 7.59 4.45
N VAL A 304 -28.37 8.46 5.10
CA VAL A 304 -27.99 9.86 5.35
C VAL A 304 -28.07 10.10 6.85
N ARG A 305 -27.00 10.70 7.39
CA ARG A 305 -26.87 11.10 8.79
C ARG A 305 -26.49 12.55 8.86
N VAL A 306 -27.15 13.31 9.72
CA VAL A 306 -26.73 14.66 10.12
C VAL A 306 -26.90 14.76 11.63
N ASP A 307 -25.87 15.20 12.33
CA ASP A 307 -26.02 15.64 13.71
C ASP A 307 -25.20 16.87 14.03
N ASN A 308 -25.67 17.54 15.06
CA ASN A 308 -25.12 18.73 15.62
C ASN A 308 -25.29 18.69 17.14
N GLU A 309 -24.19 18.91 17.86
CA GLU A 309 -24.14 19.04 19.32
C GLU A 309 -23.48 20.37 19.65
N LEU A 310 -24.28 21.30 20.19
CA LEU A 310 -23.83 22.61 20.61
C LEU A 310 -23.78 22.66 22.14
N GLU A 311 -22.58 22.79 22.69
CA GLU A 311 -22.32 22.98 24.12
C GLU A 311 -22.06 24.45 24.39
N VAL A 312 -22.83 25.07 25.29
CA VAL A 312 -22.66 26.46 25.73
C VAL A 312 -22.71 26.51 27.26
N GLY A 313 -21.55 26.65 27.90
CA GLY A 313 -21.44 26.55 29.35
C GLY A 313 -21.96 25.20 29.88
N ASN A 314 -23.07 25.22 30.63
CA ASN A 314 -23.70 24.01 31.19
C ASN A 314 -24.88 23.48 30.36
N SER A 315 -25.17 24.09 29.21
CA SER A 315 -26.29 23.71 28.35
C SER A 315 -25.78 22.97 27.11
N THR A 316 -26.41 21.85 26.77
CA THR A 316 -26.12 21.09 25.55
C THR A 316 -27.37 20.95 24.71
N LEU A 317 -27.34 21.45 23.48
CA LEU A 317 -28.38 21.24 22.48
C LEU A 317 -27.93 20.16 21.50
N ARG A 318 -28.78 19.17 21.22
CA ARG A 318 -28.48 18.08 20.29
C ARG A 318 -29.57 17.97 19.23
N LEU A 319 -29.16 17.96 17.97
CA LEU A 319 -30.00 17.67 16.82
C LEU A 319 -29.43 16.45 16.11
N ASN A 320 -30.26 15.43 15.87
CA ASN A 320 -29.85 14.21 15.19
C ASN A 320 -30.92 13.85 14.14
N VAL A 321 -30.49 13.67 12.90
CA VAL A 321 -31.31 13.26 11.76
C VAL A 321 -30.67 12.02 11.15
N TYR A 322 -31.46 10.97 11.01
CA TYR A 322 -31.04 9.70 10.41
C TYR A 322 -32.12 9.24 9.44
N SER A 323 -31.71 8.88 8.23
CA SER A 323 -32.57 8.29 7.22
C SER A 323 -31.85 7.12 6.54
N GLU A 324 -32.54 6.00 6.38
CA GLU A 324 -32.04 4.83 5.65
C GLU A 324 -33.16 4.36 4.71
N GLN A 325 -32.83 4.15 3.43
CA GLN A 325 -33.80 3.81 2.38
C GLN A 325 -33.30 2.67 1.49
N ASP A 326 -34.20 1.72 1.22
CA ASP A 326 -33.94 0.57 0.36
C ASP A 326 -34.01 0.96 -1.12
N HIS A 327 -32.94 0.71 -1.88
CA HIS A 327 -32.95 0.82 -3.34
C HIS A 327 -33.51 -0.45 -3.97
N ARG A 328 -34.84 -0.56 -4.05
CA ARG A 328 -35.55 -1.71 -4.63
C ARG A 328 -35.21 -2.02 -6.09
N ASN A 329 -34.58 -1.08 -6.80
CA ASN A 329 -34.27 -1.19 -8.24
C ASN A 329 -32.79 -1.50 -8.54
N GLN A 330 -31.94 -1.73 -7.54
CA GLN A 330 -30.54 -2.11 -7.72
C GLN A 330 -30.23 -3.34 -6.86
N THR A 331 -30.10 -4.49 -7.52
CA THR A 331 -29.63 -5.72 -6.87
C THR A 331 -28.14 -5.61 -6.58
N LEU A 332 -27.68 -6.20 -5.47
CA LEU A 332 -26.28 -6.14 -5.02
C LEU A 332 -25.27 -6.82 -5.98
N GLN A 333 -25.75 -7.55 -7.01
CA GLN A 333 -24.87 -8.12 -8.02
C GLN A 333 -24.50 -7.07 -9.08
N GLN A 334 -23.38 -6.37 -8.84
CA GLN A 334 -22.59 -5.78 -9.90
C GLN A 334 -21.13 -6.27 -9.78
N SER A 335 -20.70 -6.87 -10.90
CA SER A 335 -19.39 -7.45 -11.27
C SER A 335 -19.13 -8.88 -10.81
#